data_AF-A0A351KH41-F1
#
_entry.id   AF-A0A351KH41-F1
#
_cell.length_a   1.000
_cell.length_b   1.000
_cell.length_c   1.000
_cell.angle_alpha   90.00
_cell.angle_beta   90.00
_cell.angle_gamma   90.00
#
_symmetry.space_group_name_H-M   'P 1'
#
loop_
_entity.id
_entity.type
_entity.pdbx_description
1 polymer ?
#
loop_
_entity_poly.entity_id
_entity_poly.type
_entity_poly.pdbx_seq_one_letter_code
_entity_poly.pdbx_strand_id
1 'polypeptide(L)'
;MDISKLKEWILTNDIEKKAIEGFWVNFNNYRIDSEQEFKKYFGNFDNEKLLISIQSISLKLENWPECNYNHVVVSIQIIYNNSHIGSYDAYFDFNSRIDDDYFVIF
;
A
#
# COMPACT_ATOMS: atom_id res chain seq x y z
N MET A 1 -2.24 18.61 13.84
CA MET A 1 -3.34 18.00 13.07
C MET A 1 -4.32 17.37 14.05
N ASP A 2 -5.61 17.45 13.76
CA ASP A 2 -6.64 16.74 14.51
C ASP A 2 -6.74 15.30 13.97
N ILE A 3 -6.25 14.33 14.74
CA ILE A 3 -6.20 12.92 14.34
C ILE A 3 -7.62 12.37 14.13
N SER A 4 -8.61 12.87 14.87
CA SER A 4 -10.00 12.43 14.74
C SER A 4 -10.55 12.74 13.36
N LYS A 5 -10.22 13.90 12.79
CA LYS A 5 -10.63 14.29 11.43
C LYS A 5 -9.98 13.43 10.35
N LEU A 6 -8.69 13.10 10.52
CA LEU A 6 -8.02 12.19 9.59
C LEU A 6 -8.67 10.80 9.64
N LYS A 7 -8.95 10.29 10.84
CA LYS A 7 -9.62 9.00 11.03
C LYS A 7 -11.03 8.99 10.42
N GLU A 8 -11.82 10.04 10.64
CA GLU A 8 -13.14 10.19 10.03
C GLU A 8 -13.04 10.17 8.50
N TRP A 9 -12.13 10.96 7.92
CA TRP A 9 -11.92 10.98 6.48
C TRP A 9 -11.53 9.61 5.92
N ILE A 10 -10.63 8.87 6.59
CA ILE A 10 -10.23 7.50 6.21
C ILE A 10 -11.45 6.58 6.14
N LEU A 11 -12.30 6.61 7.17
CA LEU A 11 -13.49 5.75 7.27
C LEU A 11 -14.57 6.14 6.26
N THR A 12 -14.85 7.43 6.10
CA THR A 12 -15.88 7.92 5.16
C THR A 12 -15.54 7.64 3.70
N ASN A 13 -14.24 7.53 3.37
CA ASN A 13 -13.78 7.39 1.99
C ASN A 13 -13.31 5.97 1.63
N ASP A 14 -13.51 4.99 2.52
CA ASP A 14 -13.11 3.59 2.35
C ASP A 14 -11.62 3.42 1.96
N ILE A 15 -10.75 4.24 2.56
CA ILE A 15 -9.33 4.34 2.16
C ILE A 15 -8.59 3.00 2.32
N GLU A 16 -8.83 2.30 3.43
CA GLU A 16 -8.23 0.98 3.69
C GLU A 16 -8.63 -0.04 2.62
N LYS A 17 -9.92 -0.07 2.25
CA LYS A 17 -10.44 -0.97 1.21
C LYS A 17 -9.79 -0.68 -0.14
N LYS A 18 -9.72 0.59 -0.54
CA LYS A 18 -9.09 1.01 -1.79
C LYS A 18 -7.60 0.65 -1.84
N ALA A 19 -6.89 0.79 -0.72
CA ALA A 19 -5.49 0.41 -0.63
C ALA A 19 -5.30 -1.11 -0.81
N ILE A 20 -6.15 -1.93 -0.18
CA ILE A 20 -6.12 -3.39 -0.34
C ILE A 20 -6.44 -3.79 -1.78
N GLU A 21 -7.42 -3.15 -2.42
CA GLU A 21 -7.75 -3.39 -3.83
C GLU A 21 -6.56 -3.03 -4.74
N GLY A 22 -5.91 -1.88 -4.51
CA GLY A 22 -4.70 -1.45 -5.22
C GLY A 22 -3.52 -2.41 -5.05
N PHE A 23 -3.33 -2.94 -3.83
CA PHE A 23 -2.33 -3.98 -3.56
C PHE A 23 -2.54 -5.20 -4.45
N TRP A 24 -3.78 -5.73 -4.53
CA TRP A 24 -4.04 -6.94 -5.31
C TRP A 24 -3.85 -6.73 -6.80
N VAL A 25 -4.17 -5.53 -7.32
CA VAL A 25 -3.88 -5.19 -8.72
C VAL A 25 -2.36 -5.24 -8.96
N ASN A 26 -1.57 -4.55 -8.13
CA ASN A 26 -0.12 -4.52 -8.28
C ASN A 26 0.53 -5.89 -8.08
N PHE A 27 0.10 -6.66 -7.08
CA PHE A 27 0.58 -8.02 -6.83
C PHE A 27 0.37 -8.94 -8.03
N ASN A 28 -0.82 -8.87 -8.65
CA ASN A 28 -1.14 -9.67 -9.83
C ASN A 28 -0.34 -9.22 -11.07
N ASN A 29 -0.16 -7.92 -11.26
CA ASN A 29 0.68 -7.39 -12.34
C ASN A 29 2.13 -7.82 -12.15
N TYR A 30 2.69 -7.66 -10.95
CA TYR A 30 4.05 -8.10 -10.61
C TYR A 30 4.27 -9.60 -10.88
N ARG A 31 3.29 -10.45 -10.54
CA ARG A 31 3.34 -11.88 -10.84
C ARG A 31 3.44 -12.19 -12.34
N ILE A 32 2.84 -11.37 -13.20
CA ILE A 32 2.83 -11.55 -14.66
C ILE A 32 4.09 -10.92 -15.28
N ASP A 33 4.32 -9.64 -14.99
CA ASP A 33 5.34 -8.82 -15.65
C ASP A 33 6.77 -9.17 -15.19
N SER A 34 6.90 -9.70 -13.97
CA SER A 34 8.19 -10.03 -13.34
C SER A 34 8.24 -11.48 -12.85
N GLU A 35 7.71 -12.42 -13.65
CA GLU A 35 7.58 -13.84 -13.28
C GLU A 35 8.85 -14.46 -12.68
N GLN A 36 10.04 -14.14 -13.23
CA GLN A 36 11.32 -14.67 -12.73
C GLN A 36 11.64 -14.18 -11.32
N GLU A 37 11.43 -12.88 -11.06
CA GLU A 37 11.63 -12.28 -9.75
C GLU A 37 10.56 -12.78 -8.76
N PHE A 38 9.32 -12.87 -9.21
CA PHE A 38 8.23 -13.45 -8.44
C PHE A 38 8.57 -14.87 -7.98
N LYS A 39 9.06 -15.74 -8.88
CA LYS A 39 9.51 -17.09 -8.52
C LYS A 39 10.68 -17.10 -7.54
N LYS A 40 11.59 -16.11 -7.60
CA LYS A 40 12.71 -16.00 -6.65
C LYS A 40 12.21 -15.78 -5.22
N TYR A 41 11.23 -14.91 -5.01
CA TYR A 41 10.72 -14.57 -3.68
C TYR A 41 9.57 -15.46 -3.19
N PHE A 42 8.70 -15.91 -4.10
CA PHE A 42 7.49 -16.65 -3.77
C PHE A 42 7.54 -18.15 -4.12
N GLY A 43 8.50 -18.59 -4.95
CA GLY A 43 8.67 -19.98 -5.35
C GLY A 43 7.43 -20.56 -6.03
N ASN A 44 7.02 -21.74 -5.59
CA ASN A 44 5.69 -22.30 -5.91
C ASN A 44 4.65 -21.60 -5.04
N PHE A 45 4.21 -20.42 -5.50
CA PHE A 45 3.31 -19.54 -4.76
C PHE A 45 2.09 -20.29 -4.19
N ASP A 46 1.89 -20.14 -2.90
CA ASP A 46 0.77 -20.68 -2.15
C ASP A 46 0.03 -19.52 -1.46
N ASN A 47 -1.22 -19.30 -1.86
CA ASN A 47 -2.00 -18.18 -1.37
C ASN A 47 -2.25 -18.25 0.14
N GLU A 48 -2.26 -19.45 0.75
CA GLU A 48 -2.47 -19.60 2.20
C GLU A 48 -1.27 -19.09 3.02
N LYS A 49 -0.09 -18.95 2.38
CA LYS A 49 1.12 -18.43 3.02
C LYS A 49 1.29 -16.93 2.87
N LEU A 50 0.46 -16.28 2.07
CA LEU A 50 0.46 -14.84 1.87
C LEU A 50 -0.47 -14.17 2.88
N LEU A 51 0.09 -13.25 3.66
CA LEU A 51 -0.63 -12.41 4.59
C LEU A 51 -0.30 -10.96 4.28
N ILE A 52 -1.33 -10.11 4.30
CA ILE A 52 -1.17 -8.65 4.24
C ILE A 52 -1.81 -8.01 5.45
N SER A 53 -1.23 -6.90 5.90
CA SER A 53 -1.80 -6.11 6.98
C SER A 53 -1.45 -4.64 6.82
N ILE A 54 -2.40 -3.75 7.11
CA ILE A 54 -2.12 -2.31 7.17
C ILE A 54 -1.26 -2.06 8.39
N GLN A 55 -0.02 -1.61 8.17
CA GLN A 55 0.93 -1.30 9.23
C GLN A 55 0.69 0.11 9.78
N SER A 56 0.46 1.07 8.88
CA SER A 56 0.25 2.47 9.26
C SER A 56 -0.55 3.24 8.22
N ILE A 57 -1.17 4.32 8.69
CA ILE A 57 -1.73 5.36 7.84
C ILE A 57 -1.12 6.69 8.30
N SER A 58 -0.55 7.45 7.37
CA SER A 58 0.18 8.69 7.68
C SER A 58 -0.28 9.84 6.79
N LEU A 59 -0.16 11.08 7.28
CA LEU A 59 -0.24 12.27 6.44
C LEU A 59 1.18 12.69 6.07
N LYS A 60 1.48 12.71 4.78
CA LYS A 60 2.76 13.15 4.24
C LYS A 60 2.60 14.52 3.62
N LEU A 61 3.36 15.49 4.13
CA LEU A 61 3.43 16.84 3.57
C LEU A 61 4.63 16.91 2.62
N GLU A 62 4.41 17.22 1.35
CA GLU A 62 5.49 17.32 0.35
C GLU A 62 5.57 18.74 -0.23
N ASN A 63 6.66 19.00 -0.95
CA ASN A 63 7.02 20.35 -1.41
C ASN A 63 7.07 21.36 -0.26
N TRP A 64 7.88 21.09 0.77
CA TRP A 64 8.06 22.05 1.87
C TRP A 64 8.84 23.29 1.41
N PRO A 65 8.40 24.51 1.78
CA PRO A 65 7.31 24.83 2.72
C PRO A 65 5.93 25.01 2.09
N GLU A 66 5.80 24.98 0.76
CA GLU A 66 4.55 25.24 0.04
C GLU A 66 3.42 24.27 0.38
N CYS A 67 3.74 23.02 0.74
CA CYS A 67 2.78 21.97 1.13
C CYS A 67 1.63 21.82 0.12
N ASN A 68 1.93 21.90 -1.19
CA ASN A 68 0.93 21.89 -2.25
C ASN A 68 0.77 20.51 -2.94
N TYR A 69 1.52 19.51 -2.48
CA TYR A 69 1.45 18.14 -2.94
C TYR A 69 1.54 17.24 -1.71
N ASN A 70 0.40 16.89 -1.12
CA ASN A 70 0.36 16.14 0.14
C ASN A 70 -0.55 14.93 -0.03
N HIS A 71 -0.25 13.87 0.71
CA HIS A 71 -0.95 12.60 0.58
C HIS A 71 -1.28 12.00 1.93
N VAL A 72 -2.38 11.25 1.96
CA VAL A 72 -2.58 10.23 2.98
C VAL A 72 -1.97 8.94 2.46
N VAL A 73 -0.97 8.41 3.16
CA VAL A 73 -0.24 7.21 2.74
C VAL A 73 -0.69 6.03 3.58
N VAL A 74 -1.19 4.96 2.94
CA VAL A 74 -1.50 3.69 3.57
C VAL A 74 -0.38 2.71 3.27
N SER A 75 0.29 2.22 4.31
CA SER A 75 1.37 1.24 4.18
C SER A 75 0.86 -0.15 4.54
N ILE A 76 0.92 -1.07 3.57
CA ILE A 76 0.53 -2.47 3.69
C ILE A 76 1.79 -3.33 3.73
N GLN A 77 1.95 -4.09 4.80
CA GLN A 77 3.03 -5.05 4.94
C GLN A 77 2.72 -6.34 4.17
N ILE A 78 3.71 -6.89 3.47
CA ILE A 78 3.62 -8.16 2.74
C ILE A 78 4.41 -9.22 3.51
N ILE A 79 3.69 -10.21 4.02
CA ILE A 79 4.25 -11.34 4.75
C ILE A 79 4.02 -12.60 3.92
N TYR A 80 5.09 -13.33 3.64
CA TYR A 80 5.01 -14.62 2.96
C TYR A 80 5.80 -15.67 3.71
N ASN A 81 5.17 -16.82 3.97
CA ASN A 81 5.80 -17.92 4.72
C ASN A 81 6.40 -17.44 6.06
N ASN A 82 5.62 -16.67 6.81
CA ASN A 82 5.96 -16.06 8.10
C ASN A 82 7.16 -15.10 8.08
N SER A 83 7.59 -14.65 6.90
CA SER A 83 8.66 -13.66 6.74
C SER A 83 8.10 -12.38 6.14
N HIS A 84 8.50 -11.23 6.68
CA HIS A 84 8.24 -9.94 6.05
C HIS A 84 9.13 -9.81 4.82
N ILE A 85 8.53 -9.72 3.64
CA ILE A 85 9.26 -9.75 2.36
C ILE A 85 9.08 -8.48 1.54
N GLY A 86 8.27 -7.52 2.00
CA GLY A 86 7.99 -6.33 1.22
C GLY A 86 6.87 -5.47 1.78
N SER A 87 6.61 -4.37 1.09
CA SER A 87 5.52 -3.45 1.40
C SER A 87 4.83 -2.96 0.14
N TYR A 88 3.60 -2.52 0.31
CA TYR A 88 2.84 -1.75 -0.66
C TYR A 88 2.36 -0.45 -0.01
N ASP A 89 2.79 0.68 -0.55
CA ASP A 89 2.41 2.01 -0.06
C ASP A 89 1.52 2.70 -1.09
N ALA A 90 0.26 2.97 -0.73
CA ALA A 90 -0.69 3.69 -1.56
C ALA A 90 -0.80 5.16 -1.13
N TYR A 91 -0.60 6.07 -2.07
CA TYR A 91 -0.63 7.51 -1.84
C TYR A 91 -1.95 8.09 -2.32
N PHE A 92 -2.77 8.54 -1.37
CA PHE A 92 -4.07 9.12 -1.65
C PHE A 92 -4.03 10.65 -1.67
N ASP A 93 -4.59 11.24 -2.71
CA ASP A 93 -4.94 12.65 -2.70
C ASP A 93 -6.12 12.92 -1.73
N PHE A 94 -6.41 14.20 -1.45
CA PHE A 94 -7.54 14.55 -0.57
C PHE A 94 -8.93 14.35 -1.21
N ASN A 95 -8.98 13.96 -2.49
CA ASN A 95 -10.20 13.50 -3.16
C ASN A 95 -10.36 11.96 -3.08
N SER A 96 -9.51 11.30 -2.28
CA SER A 96 -9.58 9.87 -1.99
C SER A 96 -9.28 8.99 -3.21
N ARG A 97 -8.45 9.50 -4.13
CA ARG A 97 -7.93 8.80 -5.30
C ARG A 97 -6.49 8.40 -5.04
N ILE A 98 -6.10 7.22 -5.50
CA ILE A 98 -4.69 6.83 -5.53
C ILE A 98 -4.01 7.70 -6.60
N ASP A 99 -3.09 8.54 -6.17
CA ASP A 99 -2.28 9.42 -7.02
C ASP A 99 -0.99 8.70 -7.45
N ASP A 100 -0.42 7.91 -6.54
CA ASP A 100 0.77 7.08 -6.78
C ASP A 100 0.76 5.84 -5.86
N ASP A 101 1.52 4.82 -6.22
CA ASP A 101 1.77 3.68 -5.34
C ASP A 101 3.16 3.05 -5.53
N TYR A 102 3.63 2.38 -4.47
CA TYR A 102 4.94 1.72 -4.45
C TYR A 102 4.76 0.28 -4.01
N PHE A 103 5.11 -0.67 -4.86
CA PHE A 103 5.17 -2.09 -4.53
C PHE A 103 6.65 -2.52 -4.47
N VAL A 104 7.14 -2.87 -3.29
CA VAL A 104 8.56 -3.18 -3.06
C VAL A 104 8.71 -4.54 -2.40
N ILE A 105 9.60 -5.37 -2.93
CA ILE A 105 10.02 -6.66 -2.37
C ILE A 105 11.50 -6.56 -1.96
N PHE A 106 11.87 -7.12 -0.80
CA PHE A 106 13.21 -7.07 -0.19
C PHE A 106 13.99 -8.39 -0.35
#